data_AF-A0A0K6FTP1-F1
#
_entry.id   AF-A0A0K6FTP1-F1
#
_cell.length_a   1.000
_cell.length_b   1.000
_cell.length_c   1.000
_cell.angle_alpha   90.00
_cell.angle_beta   90.00
_cell.angle_gamma   90.00
#
_symmetry.space_group_name_H-M   'P 1'
#
loop_
_entity.id
_entity.type
_entity.pdbx_description
1 polymer ?
#
loop_
_entity_poly.entity_id
_entity_poly.type
_entity_poly.pdbx_seq_one_letter_code
_entity_poly.pdbx_strand_id
1 'polypeptide(L)'
;MAPATANFGPRQLLVSVVVGSRKFVAENTPVTRSVQGEYNGPTEGEQDFNVSPAGEEVIINIGGGIFHGLDTSGQPLVPAAGNGKWEDA
;
A
#
# COMPACT_ATOMS: atom_id res chain seq x y z
N MET A 1 2.20 6.98 -14.31
CA MET A 1 1.95 6.43 -12.97
C MET A 1 1.22 7.51 -12.18
N ALA A 2 0.28 7.15 -11.31
CA ALA A 2 -0.52 8.10 -10.55
C ALA A 2 0.09 8.32 -9.16
N PRO A 3 0.11 9.54 -8.61
CA PRO A 3 0.51 9.78 -7.23
C PRO A 3 -0.34 8.94 -6.26
N ALA A 4 0.33 8.31 -5.30
CA ALA A 4 -0.31 7.41 -4.35
C ALA A 4 0.31 7.51 -2.95
N THR A 5 -0.47 7.10 -1.95
CA THR A 5 -0.01 7.01 -0.55
C THR A 5 -0.32 5.64 0.01
N ALA A 6 0.70 4.89 0.41
CA ALA A 6 0.54 3.66 1.17
C ALA A 6 0.52 3.96 2.68
N ASN A 7 -0.48 3.46 3.37
CA ASN A 7 -0.69 3.65 4.81
C ASN A 7 -0.45 2.35 5.55
N PHE A 8 0.33 2.42 6.61
CA PHE A 8 0.68 1.29 7.47
C PHE A 8 0.18 1.53 8.89
N GLY A 9 -0.20 0.43 9.54
CA GLY A 9 -0.74 0.42 10.89
C GLY A 9 0.26 -0.09 11.93
N PRO A 10 -0.22 -0.49 13.12
CA PRO A 10 0.61 -1.16 14.11
C PRO A 10 1.34 -2.36 13.51
N ARG A 11 2.56 -2.62 13.97
CA ARG A 11 3.42 -3.69 13.45
C ARG A 11 3.79 -3.55 11.97
N GLN A 12 3.59 -2.36 11.39
CA GLN A 12 3.94 -2.03 10.01
C GLN A 12 3.17 -2.86 8.96
N LEU A 13 1.96 -3.31 9.31
CA LEU A 13 1.07 -3.99 8.37
C LEU A 13 0.42 -2.98 7.42
N LEU A 14 0.20 -3.38 6.17
CA LEU A 14 -0.50 -2.56 5.19
C LEU A 14 -1.96 -2.38 5.61
N VAL A 15 -2.38 -1.12 5.77
CA VAL A 15 -3.76 -0.75 6.09
C VAL A 15 -4.50 -0.37 4.82
N SER A 16 -3.91 0.53 4.01
CA SER A 16 -4.53 0.97 2.77
C SER A 16 -3.54 1.56 1.76
N VAL A 17 -3.95 1.65 0.50
CA VAL A 17 -3.28 2.45 -0.53
C VAL A 17 -4.29 3.41 -1.16
N VAL A 18 -4.00 4.70 -1.13
CA VAL A 18 -4.85 5.76 -1.71
C VAL A 18 -4.26 6.23 -3.03
N VAL A 19 -5.08 6.23 -4.08
CA VAL A 19 -4.72 6.64 -5.45
C VAL A 19 -5.82 7.56 -5.98
N GLY A 20 -5.58 8.87 -5.99
CA GLY A 20 -6.60 9.84 -6.37
C GLY A 20 -7.86 9.72 -5.49
N SER A 21 -9.02 9.45 -6.12
CA SER A 21 -10.31 9.25 -5.44
C SER A 21 -10.60 7.80 -5.03
N ARG A 22 -9.61 6.89 -5.15
CA ARG A 22 -9.76 5.47 -4.87
C ARG A 22 -8.88 5.05 -3.71
N LYS A 23 -9.38 4.12 -2.89
CA LYS A 23 -8.67 3.58 -1.72
C LYS A 23 -8.76 2.06 -1.70
N PHE A 24 -7.62 1.39 -1.73
CA PHE A 24 -7.52 -0.03 -1.42
C PHE A 24 -7.48 -0.20 0.10
N VAL A 25 -8.39 -0.98 0.68
CA VAL A 25 -8.43 -1.28 2.10
C VAL A 25 -7.99 -2.73 2.32
N ALA A 26 -6.85 -2.92 2.99
CA ALA A 26 -6.30 -4.22 3.37
C ALA A 26 -6.64 -4.57 4.83
N GLU A 27 -6.65 -3.58 5.71
CA GLU A 27 -6.99 -3.74 7.11
C GLU A 27 -7.75 -2.50 7.62
N ASN A 28 -8.60 -2.69 8.64
CA ASN A 28 -9.29 -1.59 9.29
C ASN A 28 -8.68 -1.29 10.67
N THR A 29 -7.41 -0.90 10.69
CA THR A 29 -6.68 -0.46 11.89
C THR A 29 -6.20 0.98 11.76
N PRO A 30 -5.89 1.66 12.89
CA PRO A 30 -5.38 3.03 12.85
C PRO A 30 -4.08 3.14 12.05
N VAL A 31 -3.96 4.18 11.23
CA VAL A 31 -2.73 4.49 10.51
C VAL A 31 -1.70 5.06 11.47
N THR A 32 -0.48 4.52 11.42
CA THR A 32 0.67 4.98 12.22
C THR A 32 1.82 5.52 11.36
N ARG A 33 1.86 5.17 10.06
CA ARG A 33 2.88 5.59 9.09
C ARG A 33 2.27 5.70 7.70
N SER A 34 2.76 6.65 6.91
CA SER A 34 2.39 6.82 5.50
C SER A 34 3.64 6.96 4.64
N VAL A 35 3.61 6.35 3.46
CA VAL A 35 4.68 6.38 2.46
C VAL A 35 4.10 6.95 1.18
N GLN A 36 4.71 8.01 0.67
CA GLN A 36 4.36 8.57 -0.62
C GLN A 36 5.06 7.81 -1.73
N GLY A 37 4.38 7.66 -2.85
CA GLY A 37 4.91 6.99 -4.01
C GLY A 37 4.01 7.13 -5.22
N GLU A 38 4.12 6.18 -6.11
CA GLU A 38 3.34 6.12 -7.33
C GLU A 38 2.70 4.74 -7.47
N TYR A 39 1.48 4.71 -7.98
CA TYR A 39 0.77 3.48 -8.28
C TYR A 39 0.48 3.39 -9.78
N ASN A 40 0.61 2.18 -10.31
CA ASN A 40 0.24 1.85 -11.67
C ASN A 40 -0.53 0.53 -11.68
N GLY A 41 -1.82 0.59 -12.01
CA GLY A 41 -2.64 -0.60 -12.09
C GLY A 41 -4.14 -0.32 -11.92
N PRO A 42 -4.97 -1.37 -11.94
CA PRO A 42 -6.40 -1.25 -11.71
C PRO A 42 -6.70 -0.84 -10.26
N THR A 43 -7.79 -0.09 -10.08
CA THR A 43 -8.26 0.40 -8.77
C THR A 43 -9.71 -0.02 -8.48
N GLU A 44 -10.07 -1.24 -8.86
CA GLU A 44 -11.44 -1.78 -8.80
C GLU A 44 -11.46 -3.21 -8.26
N GLY A 45 -12.56 -3.56 -7.58
CA GLY A 45 -12.82 -4.90 -7.08
C GLY A 45 -12.01 -5.31 -5.86
N GLU A 46 -12.14 -6.58 -5.51
CA GLU A 46 -11.32 -7.26 -4.50
C GLU A 46 -10.05 -7.79 -5.16
N GLN A 47 -8.91 -7.60 -4.50
CA GLN A 47 -7.60 -7.97 -5.03
C GLN A 47 -6.70 -8.48 -3.91
N ASP A 48 -5.90 -9.49 -4.24
CA ASP A 48 -4.80 -9.92 -3.38
C ASP A 48 -3.67 -8.88 -3.41
N PHE A 49 -2.95 -8.75 -2.31
CA PHE A 49 -1.78 -7.89 -2.22
C PHE A 49 -0.57 -8.63 -1.65
N ASN A 50 0.61 -8.11 -1.99
CA ASN A 50 1.88 -8.53 -1.42
C ASN A 50 2.82 -7.33 -1.25
N VAL A 51 3.30 -7.11 -0.02
CA VAL A 51 4.27 -6.09 0.36
C VAL A 51 5.66 -6.72 0.37
N SER A 52 6.56 -6.18 -0.43
CA SER A 52 7.96 -6.59 -0.50
C SER A 52 8.85 -5.44 -0.04
N PRO A 53 9.53 -5.55 1.11
CA PRO A 53 10.54 -4.57 1.52
C PRO A 53 11.79 -4.71 0.66
N ALA A 54 12.29 -3.61 0.11
CA ALA A 54 13.51 -3.57 -0.68
C ALA A 54 14.42 -2.41 -0.21
N GLY A 55 15.09 -2.60 0.93
CA GLY A 55 15.92 -1.55 1.53
C GLY A 55 15.07 -0.35 1.97
N GLU A 56 15.26 0.79 1.33
CA GLU A 56 14.45 2.01 1.52
C GLU A 56 13.22 2.06 0.60
N GLU A 57 13.10 1.12 -0.33
CA GLU A 57 11.98 1.05 -1.26
C GLU A 57 10.82 0.24 -0.70
N VAL A 58 9.62 0.72 -0.99
CA VAL A 58 8.35 0.09 -0.63
C VAL A 58 7.68 -0.34 -1.91
N ILE A 59 7.60 -1.66 -2.11
CA ILE A 59 6.93 -2.24 -3.26
C ILE A 59 5.69 -2.99 -2.78
N ILE A 60 4.52 -2.60 -3.28
CA ILE A 60 3.25 -3.28 -2.98
C ILE A 60 2.62 -3.70 -4.29
N ASN A 61 2.49 -5.01 -4.48
CA ASN A 61 1.72 -5.56 -5.59
C ASN A 61 0.27 -5.69 -5.13
N ILE A 62 -0.70 -5.21 -5.92
CA ILE A 62 -2.13 -5.32 -5.65
C ILE A 62 -2.81 -5.82 -6.93
N GLY A 63 -3.17 -7.10 -6.97
CA GLY A 63 -3.65 -7.75 -8.17
C GLY A 63 -2.67 -7.57 -9.34
N GLY A 64 -3.12 -6.88 -10.40
CA GLY A 64 -2.29 -6.54 -11.57
C GLY A 64 -1.57 -5.19 -11.47
N GLY A 65 -1.63 -4.50 -10.33
CA GLY A 65 -1.02 -3.19 -10.10
C GLY A 65 0.18 -3.23 -9.17
N ILE A 66 0.99 -2.18 -9.24
CA ILE A 66 2.19 -2.00 -8.43
C ILE A 66 2.25 -0.58 -7.86
N PHE A 67 2.44 -0.50 -6.55
CA PHE A 67 2.86 0.70 -5.84
C PHE A 67 4.38 0.65 -5.67
N HIS A 68 5.03 1.79 -5.91
CA HIS A 68 6.44 2.00 -5.61
C HIS A 68 6.60 3.33 -4.90
N GLY A 69 7.16 3.29 -3.70
CA GLY A 69 7.48 4.48 -2.89
C GLY A 69 8.85 4.36 -2.25
N LEU A 70 9.34 5.50 -1.74
CA LEU A 70 10.56 5.57 -0.95
C LEU A 70 10.21 5.86 0.50
N ASP A 71 10.80 5.12 1.42
CA ASP A 71 10.55 5.22 2.83
C ASP A 71 11.85 5.43 3.62
N THR A 72 12.15 6.71 3.84
CA THR A 72 13.36 7.17 4.51
C THR A 72 13.24 7.16 6.04
N SER A 73 12.21 6.52 6.61
CA SER A 73 12.02 6.52 8.06
C SER A 73 13.00 5.59 8.80
N GLY A 74 13.76 4.77 8.08
CA GLY A 74 14.70 3.79 8.65
C GLY A 74 14.05 2.66 9.44
N GLN A 75 12.71 2.53 9.40
CA GLN A 75 12.01 1.41 10.03
C GLN A 75 11.78 0.28 9.02
N PRO A 76 12.18 -0.96 9.35
CA PRO A 76 12.10 -2.08 8.44
C PRO A 76 10.65 -2.48 8.22
N LEU A 77 10.16 -2.37 6.98
CA LEU A 77 8.85 -2.87 6.61
C LEU A 77 8.78 -4.38 6.75
N VAL A 78 7.65 -4.86 7.27
CA VAL A 78 7.38 -6.28 7.44
C VAL A 78 6.74 -6.80 6.16
N PRO A 79 7.29 -7.85 5.51
CA PRO A 79 6.63 -8.50 4.39
C PRO A 79 5.24 -8.96 4.81
N ALA A 80 4.24 -8.69 3.99
CA ALA A 80 2.85 -9.02 4.29
C ALA A 80 2.11 -9.38 3.00
N ALA A 81 1.25 -10.38 3.07
CA ALA A 81 0.35 -10.75 1.98
C ALA A 81 -1.06 -10.93 2.54
N GLY A 82 -2.06 -10.67 1.70
CA GLY A 82 -3.46 -10.79 2.08
C GLY A 82 -4.38 -10.36 0.96
N ASN A 83 -5.63 -10.09 1.29
CA ASN A 83 -6.64 -9.60 0.36
C ASN A 83 -7.18 -8.25 0.85
N GLY A 84 -7.65 -7.43 -0.08
CA GLY A 84 -8.30 -6.17 0.21
C GLY A 84 -9.26 -5.78 -0.88
N LYS A 85 -9.87 -4.61 -0.75
CA LYS A 85 -10.90 -4.12 -1.67
C LYS A 85 -10.70 -2.66 -2.01
N TRP A 86 -10.94 -2.32 -3.27
CA TRP A 86 -10.98 -0.93 -3.72
C TRP A 86 -12.34 -0.29 -3.48
N GLU A 87 -12.32 0.86 -2.81
CA GLU A 87 -13.47 1.68 -2.43
C GLU A 87 -13.22 3.15 -2.79
N ASP A 88 -14.24 3.99 -2.64
CA ASP A 88 -14.08 5.44 -2.78
C ASP A 88 -13.36 6.00 -1.54
N ALA A 89 -12.40 6.91 -1.77
CA ALA A 89 -11.48 7.42 -0.74
C ALA A 89 -12.11 8.43 0.22
#